data_AF-A0A553FU10-F1
#
_entry.id   AF-A0A553FU10-F1
#
_cell.length_a   1.000
_cell.length_b   1.000
_cell.length_c   1.000
_cell.angle_alpha   90.00
_cell.angle_beta   90.00
_cell.angle_gamma   90.00
#
_symmetry.space_group_name_H-M   'P 1'
#
loop_
_entity.id
_entity.type
_entity.pdbx_description
1 polymer ?
#
loop_
_entity_poly.entity_id
_entity_poly.type
_entity_poly.pdbx_seq_one_letter_code
_entity_poly.pdbx_strand_id
1 'polypeptide(L)'
;MSEIEIVALCRKQDRVGERLLFKKYYTSMLGLCRRYVSDEYAAKEVLSDGFVKVFHHLDTFEFREGKGLKSWIKNIMINEALMYLRKHRKFQKNVSLDEVYDAPGVQQVESMDAELIHKAIRDLPPGYRTVLNMSLIEGFSHKEISEKLNIAEAASRSQLARARKKLQESLKGML
;
A
#
# COMPACT_ATOMS: atom_id res chain seq x y z
N MET A 1 19.80 12.38 16.01
CA MET A 1 20.25 11.01 15.66
C MET A 1 19.85 10.73 14.22
N SER A 2 20.82 10.34 13.40
CA SER A 2 20.67 10.01 11.98
C SER A 2 20.03 8.64 11.78
N GLU A 3 19.59 8.33 10.56
CA GLU A 3 19.07 6.98 10.23
C GLU A 3 20.13 5.89 10.39
N ILE A 4 21.38 6.22 10.06
CA ILE A 4 22.51 5.29 10.17
C ILE A 4 22.74 4.91 11.63
N GLU A 5 22.74 5.89 12.53
CA GLU A 5 22.88 5.66 13.98
C GLU A 5 21.72 4.84 14.54
N ILE A 6 20.48 5.15 14.16
CA ILE A 6 19.29 4.39 14.59
C ILE A 6 19.38 2.94 14.12
N VAL A 7 19.76 2.70 12.86
CA VAL A 7 19.93 1.34 12.32
C VAL A 7 21.05 0.61 13.07
N ALA A 8 22.17 1.25 13.33
CA ALA A 8 23.28 0.65 14.08
C ALA A 8 22.87 0.21 15.50
N LEU A 9 22.01 0.99 16.18
CA LEU A 9 21.44 0.59 17.47
C LEU A 9 20.49 -0.60 17.33
N CYS A 10 19.58 -0.57 16.35
CA CYS A 10 18.64 -1.67 16.12
C CYS A 10 19.36 -3.00 15.85
N ARG A 11 20.46 -2.99 15.08
CA ARG A 11 21.28 -4.19 14.82
C ARG A 11 21.92 -4.79 16.06
N LYS A 12 22.11 -3.98 17.10
CA LYS A 12 22.56 -4.44 18.42
C LYS A 12 21.41 -4.91 19.32
N GLN A 13 20.20 -5.01 18.77
CA GLN A 13 18.96 -5.30 19.51
C GLN A 13 18.71 -4.28 20.66
N ASP A 14 19.15 -3.04 20.46
CA ASP A 14 18.93 -1.96 21.42
C ASP A 14 17.49 -1.44 21.31
N ARG A 15 16.75 -1.57 22.42
CA ARG A 15 15.35 -1.09 22.56
C ARG A 15 15.19 0.40 22.28
N VAL A 16 16.22 1.22 22.52
CA VAL A 16 16.21 2.65 22.19
C VAL A 16 16.22 2.83 20.67
N GLY A 17 17.05 2.08 19.96
CA GLY A 17 17.09 2.08 18.50
C GLY A 17 15.75 1.70 17.89
N GLU A 18 15.18 0.57 18.33
CA GLU A 18 13.89 0.08 17.84
C GLU A 18 12.76 1.09 18.07
N ARG A 19 12.70 1.68 19.27
CA ARG A 19 11.71 2.71 19.62
C ARG A 19 11.86 3.95 18.73
N LEU A 20 13.09 4.41 18.49
CA LEU A 20 13.35 5.58 17.64
C LEU A 20 12.95 5.30 16.20
N LEU A 21 13.30 4.13 15.66
CA LEU A 21 12.93 3.73 14.30
C LEU A 21 11.41 3.64 14.14
N PHE A 22 10.74 2.97 15.08
CA PHE A 22 9.29 2.85 15.10
C PHE A 22 8.63 4.22 15.14
N LYS A 23 8.98 5.07 16.11
CA LYS A 23 8.42 6.42 16.26
C LYS A 23 8.62 7.27 15.01
N LYS A 24 9.80 7.17 14.37
CA LYS A 24 10.13 7.94 13.17
C LYS A 24 9.23 7.60 11.98
N TYR A 25 8.89 6.32 11.78
CA TYR A 25 8.13 5.88 10.61
C TYR A 25 6.66 5.58 10.89
N TYR A 26 6.23 5.52 12.15
CA TYR A 26 4.88 5.16 12.60
C TYR A 26 3.78 5.82 11.76
N THR A 27 3.71 7.16 11.75
CA THR A 27 2.64 7.89 11.07
C THR A 27 2.59 7.58 9.58
N SER A 28 3.75 7.54 8.92
CA SER A 28 3.83 7.29 7.48
C SER A 28 3.49 5.85 7.09
N MET A 29 3.86 4.87 7.93
CA MET A 29 3.59 3.45 7.67
C MET A 29 2.16 3.08 8.06
N LEU A 30 1.61 3.67 9.11
CA LEU A 30 0.19 3.52 9.44
C LEU A 30 -0.68 4.09 8.32
N GLY A 31 -0.34 5.28 7.82
CA GLY A 31 -1.00 5.87 6.66
C GLY A 31 -0.90 4.99 5.42
N LEU A 32 0.21 4.26 5.22
CA LEU A 32 0.33 3.26 4.16
C LEU A 32 -0.61 2.08 4.39
N CYS A 33 -0.60 1.48 5.58
CA CYS A 33 -1.44 0.32 5.89
C CYS A 33 -2.93 0.64 5.68
N ARG A 34 -3.39 1.80 6.15
CA ARG A 34 -4.77 2.30 5.96
C ARG A 34 -5.22 2.45 4.50
N ARG A 35 -4.29 2.53 3.54
CA ARG A 35 -4.66 2.52 2.12
C ARG A 35 -5.06 1.13 1.64
N TYR A 36 -4.49 0.08 2.22
CA TYR A 36 -4.72 -1.30 1.82
C TYR A 36 -5.85 -1.97 2.60
N VAL A 37 -5.96 -1.70 3.90
CA VAL A 37 -6.99 -2.27 4.78
C VAL A 37 -7.95 -1.19 5.28
N SER A 38 -9.24 -1.52 5.36
CA SER A 38 -10.32 -0.55 5.61
C SER A 38 -10.61 -0.26 7.07
N ASP A 39 -10.19 -1.14 7.98
CA ASP A 39 -10.41 -1.01 9.42
C ASP A 39 -9.13 -0.52 10.13
N GLU A 40 -9.31 0.31 11.16
CA GLU A 40 -8.21 0.92 11.91
C GLU A 40 -7.43 -0.09 12.75
N TYR A 41 -8.11 -1.09 13.33
CA TYR A 41 -7.44 -2.15 14.07
C TYR A 41 -6.63 -3.03 13.12
N ALA A 42 -7.21 -3.40 11.98
CA ALA A 42 -6.49 -4.12 10.92
C ALA A 42 -5.25 -3.36 10.46
N ALA A 43 -5.33 -2.03 10.30
CA ALA A 43 -4.19 -1.23 9.90
C ALA A 43 -3.06 -1.23 10.95
N LYS A 44 -3.42 -1.18 12.23
CA LYS A 44 -2.45 -1.26 13.35
C LYS A 44 -1.85 -2.65 13.49
N GLU A 45 -2.61 -3.71 13.23
CA GLU A 45 -2.12 -5.09 13.21
C GLU A 45 -1.07 -5.27 12.11
N VAL A 46 -1.41 -4.90 10.87
CA VAL A 46 -0.47 -4.94 9.73
C VAL A 46 0.79 -4.11 10.01
N LEU A 47 0.64 -2.93 10.61
CA LEU A 47 1.77 -2.09 11.00
C LEU A 47 2.67 -2.78 12.02
N SER A 48 2.07 -3.36 13.06
CA SER A 48 2.77 -4.06 14.13
C SER A 48 3.56 -5.24 13.58
N ASP A 49 2.90 -6.13 12.84
CA ASP A 49 3.52 -7.30 12.22
C ASP A 49 4.61 -6.90 11.21
N GLY A 50 4.36 -5.82 10.46
CA GLY A 50 5.34 -5.24 9.55
C GLY A 50 6.59 -4.76 10.27
N PHE A 51 6.46 -4.09 11.43
CA PHE A 51 7.61 -3.65 12.20
C PHE A 51 8.39 -4.80 12.85
N VAL A 52 7.72 -5.86 13.28
CA VAL A 52 8.40 -7.09 13.73
C VAL A 52 9.32 -7.62 12.62
N LYS A 53 8.82 -7.65 11.37
CA LYS A 53 9.62 -8.07 10.20
C LYS A 53 10.71 -7.07 9.83
N VAL A 54 10.47 -5.76 9.98
CA VAL A 54 11.49 -4.72 9.79
C VAL A 54 12.67 -4.98 10.72
N PHE A 55 12.44 -5.21 12.02
CA PHE A 55 13.52 -5.46 12.96
C PHE A 55 14.21 -6.79 12.67
N HIS A 56 13.45 -7.84 12.37
CA HIS A 56 14.00 -9.16 12.07
C HIS A 56 14.87 -9.18 10.80
N HIS A 57 14.58 -8.35 9.81
CA HIS A 57 15.31 -8.32 8.54
C HIS A 57 16.26 -7.13 8.40
N LEU A 58 16.42 -6.28 9.42
CA LEU A 58 17.20 -5.04 9.31
C LEU A 58 18.69 -5.26 9.02
N ASP A 59 19.21 -6.43 9.35
CA ASP A 59 20.58 -6.84 9.03
C ASP A 59 20.81 -7.00 7.52
N THR A 60 19.75 -7.26 6.75
CA THR A 60 19.81 -7.38 5.27
C THR A 60 19.77 -6.02 4.56
N PHE A 61 19.42 -4.95 5.28
CA PHE A 61 19.35 -3.61 4.70
C PHE A 61 20.75 -3.02 4.53
N GLU A 62 21.00 -2.33 3.43
CA GLU A 62 22.23 -1.58 3.24
C GLU A 62 21.92 -0.18 2.71
N PHE A 63 22.58 0.82 3.27
CA PHE A 63 22.52 2.18 2.74
C PHE A 63 23.27 2.20 1.41
N ARG A 64 22.52 2.31 0.31
CA ARG A 64 23.06 2.45 -1.05
C ARG A 64 22.39 3.64 -1.73
N GLU A 65 23.07 4.25 -2.70
CA GLU A 65 22.49 5.35 -3.48
C GLU A 65 21.16 4.90 -4.12
N GLY A 66 20.15 5.77 -4.02
CA GLY A 66 18.80 5.48 -4.52
C GLY A 66 17.96 4.50 -3.68
N LYS A 67 18.51 3.82 -2.67
CA LYS A 67 17.78 2.87 -1.80
C LYS A 67 17.67 3.39 -0.37
N GLY A 68 16.68 4.27 -0.15
CA GLY A 68 16.41 4.81 1.20
C GLY A 68 15.74 3.80 2.13
N LEU A 69 16.08 3.88 3.43
CA LEU A 69 15.51 3.04 4.50
C LEU A 69 13.97 3.06 4.49
N LYS A 70 13.38 4.23 4.28
CA LYS A 70 11.92 4.39 4.15
C LYS A 70 11.32 3.52 3.05
N SER A 71 11.97 3.44 1.89
CA SER A 71 11.48 2.63 0.74
C SER A 71 11.56 1.14 1.05
N TRP A 72 12.65 0.71 1.71
CA TRP A 72 12.79 -0.66 2.17
C TRP A 72 11.71 -1.05 3.19
N ILE A 73 11.46 -0.21 4.19
CA ILE A 73 10.36 -0.41 5.17
C ILE A 73 9.00 -0.44 4.46
N LYS A 74 8.74 0.48 3.51
CA LYS A 74 7.49 0.49 2.74
C LYS A 74 7.24 -0.85 2.05
N ASN A 75 8.25 -1.45 1.42
CA ASN A 75 8.11 -2.74 0.75
C ASN A 75 7.68 -3.85 1.72
N ILE A 76 8.23 -3.87 2.94
CA ILE A 76 7.83 -4.81 3.98
C ILE A 76 6.36 -4.57 4.36
N MET A 77 5.97 -3.32 4.60
CA MET A 77 4.59 -2.97 4.97
C MET A 77 3.56 -3.33 3.88
N ILE A 78 3.90 -3.10 2.61
CA ILE A 78 3.05 -3.48 1.47
C ILE A 78 2.87 -5.00 1.42
N ASN A 79 3.98 -5.75 1.51
CA ASN A 79 3.91 -7.20 1.51
C ASN A 79 3.06 -7.73 2.69
N GLU A 80 3.17 -7.08 3.86
CA GLU A 80 2.36 -7.44 5.03
C GLU A 80 0.88 -7.18 4.84
N ALA A 81 0.53 -6.01 4.30
CA ALA A 81 -0.84 -5.68 3.96
C ALA A 81 -1.42 -6.67 2.95
N LEU A 82 -0.67 -7.03 1.91
CA LEU A 82 -1.09 -8.02 0.91
C LEU A 82 -1.31 -9.40 1.54
N MET A 83 -0.43 -9.83 2.45
CA MET A 83 -0.59 -11.08 3.18
C MET A 83 -1.85 -11.07 4.05
N TYR A 84 -2.09 -9.98 4.78
CA TYR A 84 -3.29 -9.79 5.59
C TYR A 84 -4.55 -9.91 4.72
N LEU A 85 -4.61 -9.23 3.57
CA LEU A 85 -5.75 -9.28 2.66
C LEU A 85 -6.01 -10.68 2.11
N ARG A 86 -4.95 -11.46 1.82
CA ARG A 86 -5.08 -12.85 1.38
C ARG A 86 -5.64 -13.77 2.47
N LYS A 87 -5.21 -13.58 3.73
CA LYS A 87 -5.69 -14.36 4.89
C LYS A 87 -7.16 -14.07 5.18
N HIS A 88 -7.59 -12.80 5.10
CA HIS A 88 -8.93 -12.34 5.45
C HIS A 88 -9.93 -12.44 4.28
N ARG A 89 -9.88 -13.58 3.59
CA ARG A 89 -10.35 -13.93 2.24
C ARG A 89 -11.87 -13.83 1.98
N LYS A 90 -12.52 -12.70 2.27
CA LYS A 90 -13.78 -12.28 1.58
C LYS A 90 -13.54 -11.78 0.14
N PHE A 91 -12.30 -11.81 -0.35
CA PHE A 91 -11.86 -11.21 -1.61
C PHE A 91 -12.07 -12.02 -2.89
N GLN A 92 -12.39 -13.32 -2.80
CA GLN A 92 -12.50 -14.16 -4.00
C GLN A 92 -13.92 -14.25 -4.60
N LYS A 93 -14.93 -13.56 -4.03
CA LYS A 93 -16.31 -13.76 -4.50
C LYS A 93 -16.87 -12.77 -5.52
N ASN A 94 -16.20 -11.68 -5.90
CA ASN A 94 -16.83 -10.66 -6.78
C ASN A 94 -15.90 -10.01 -7.81
N VAL A 95 -15.12 -10.79 -8.56
CA VAL A 95 -14.64 -10.31 -9.86
C VAL A 95 -14.82 -11.44 -10.86
N SER A 96 -16.01 -11.52 -11.47
CA SER A 96 -16.13 -12.22 -12.74
C SER A 96 -15.13 -11.60 -13.70
N LEU A 97 -14.20 -12.43 -14.15
CA LEU A 97 -13.35 -12.22 -15.30
C LEU A 97 -14.23 -12.35 -16.52
N ASP A 98 -14.94 -11.29 -16.88
CA ASP A 98 -15.39 -11.07 -18.25
C ASP A 98 -15.52 -9.56 -18.49
N GLU A 99 -15.42 -9.20 -19.77
CA GLU A 99 -15.53 -7.87 -20.35
C GLU A 99 -14.25 -7.00 -20.33
N VAL A 100 -13.57 -7.06 -21.48
CA VAL A 100 -12.63 -6.07 -22.00
C VAL A 100 -13.41 -4.78 -22.25
N TYR A 101 -12.99 -3.67 -21.62
CA TYR A 101 -13.57 -2.35 -21.88
C TYR A 101 -12.46 -1.32 -22.05
N ASP A 102 -12.58 -0.56 -23.14
CA ASP A 102 -11.84 0.68 -23.39
C ASP A 102 -12.37 1.78 -22.46
N ALA A 103 -11.47 2.51 -21.79
CA ALA A 103 -11.81 3.62 -20.92
C ALA A 103 -11.37 4.96 -21.55
N PRO A 104 -12.26 5.96 -21.69
CA PRO A 104 -11.87 7.29 -22.17
C PRO A 104 -11.10 8.09 -21.09
N GLY A 105 -10.35 9.10 -21.57
CA GLY A 105 -9.38 9.89 -20.80
C GLY A 105 -9.93 10.65 -19.59
N VAL A 106 -9.06 10.79 -18.59
CA VAL A 106 -9.30 11.44 -17.29
C VAL A 106 -9.32 12.97 -17.47
N GLN A 107 -10.42 13.63 -17.10
CA GLN A 107 -10.46 15.09 -16.93
C GLN A 107 -9.98 15.48 -15.53
N GLN A 108 -9.26 16.61 -15.45
CA GLN A 108 -8.72 17.20 -14.23
C GLN A 108 -9.83 17.49 -13.22
N VAL A 109 -9.65 17.00 -11.99
CA VAL A 109 -10.54 17.30 -10.87
C VAL A 109 -9.78 18.29 -9.98
N GLU A 110 -10.30 19.51 -9.88
CA GLU A 110 -9.76 20.58 -9.03
C GLU A 110 -9.87 20.22 -7.54
N SER A 111 -9.05 20.89 -6.72
CA SER A 111 -8.75 20.62 -5.31
C SER A 111 -9.93 20.10 -4.49
N MET A 112 -10.06 18.78 -4.45
CA MET A 112 -10.97 18.08 -3.56
C MET A 112 -10.38 17.94 -2.15
N ASP A 113 -11.26 17.85 -1.17
CA ASP A 113 -10.89 17.45 0.19
C ASP A 113 -10.19 16.08 0.14
N ALA A 114 -8.94 16.04 0.62
CA ALA A 114 -8.15 14.82 0.69
C ALA A 114 -8.88 13.71 1.46
N GLU A 115 -9.71 14.06 2.44
CA GLU A 115 -10.50 13.11 3.21
C GLU A 115 -11.59 12.44 2.36
N LEU A 116 -12.23 13.19 1.46
CA LEU A 116 -13.22 12.65 0.51
C LEU A 116 -12.57 11.67 -0.47
N ILE A 117 -11.40 12.01 -1.02
CA ILE A 117 -10.64 11.10 -1.89
C ILE A 117 -10.24 9.84 -1.11
N HIS A 118 -9.72 9.99 0.11
CA HIS A 118 -9.33 8.84 0.94
C HIS A 118 -10.51 7.93 1.25
N LYS A 119 -11.68 8.51 1.57
CA LYS A 119 -12.90 7.74 1.80
C LYS A 119 -13.33 6.99 0.54
N ALA A 120 -13.38 7.66 -0.61
CA ALA A 120 -13.78 7.02 -1.86
C ALA A 120 -12.83 5.89 -2.27
N ILE A 121 -11.51 6.03 -2.02
CA ILE A 121 -10.55 4.94 -2.22
C ILE A 121 -10.80 3.78 -1.24
N ARG A 122 -11.12 4.05 0.03
CA ARG A 122 -11.45 3.00 1.02
C ARG A 122 -12.67 2.19 0.60
N ASP A 123 -13.66 2.82 -0.01
CA ASP A 123 -14.93 2.20 -0.43
C ASP A 123 -14.81 1.38 -1.73
N LEU A 124 -13.67 1.44 -2.41
CA LEU A 124 -13.42 0.61 -3.58
C LEU A 124 -13.41 -0.89 -3.23
N PRO A 125 -13.88 -1.75 -4.16
CA PRO A 125 -13.67 -3.18 -4.09
C PRO A 125 -12.20 -3.46 -3.79
N PRO A 126 -11.90 -4.32 -2.81
CA PRO A 126 -10.56 -4.33 -2.27
C PRO A 126 -9.44 -4.73 -3.27
N GLY A 127 -9.75 -5.49 -4.32
CA GLY A 127 -8.81 -5.75 -5.44
C GLY A 127 -8.50 -4.49 -6.26
N TYR A 128 -9.51 -3.68 -6.58
CA TYR A 128 -9.36 -2.41 -7.29
C TYR A 128 -8.54 -1.41 -6.47
N ARG A 129 -8.85 -1.30 -5.17
CA ARG A 129 -8.10 -0.48 -4.21
C ARG A 129 -6.62 -0.86 -4.20
N THR A 130 -6.34 -2.17 -4.11
CA THR A 130 -4.97 -2.71 -4.05
C THR A 130 -4.17 -2.33 -5.30
N VAL A 131 -4.71 -2.60 -6.49
CA VAL A 131 -4.02 -2.27 -7.76
C VAL A 131 -3.86 -0.76 -7.94
N LEU A 132 -4.87 0.04 -7.59
CA LEU A 132 -4.80 1.50 -7.67
C LEU A 132 -3.67 2.05 -6.79
N ASN A 133 -3.57 1.60 -5.53
CA ASN A 133 -2.50 2.03 -4.62
C ASN A 133 -1.13 1.63 -5.15
N MET A 134 -0.96 0.36 -5.57
CA MET A 134 0.32 -0.13 -6.05
C MET A 134 0.79 0.62 -7.30
N SER A 135 -0.11 0.91 -8.24
CA SER A 135 0.23 1.59 -9.49
C SER A 135 0.40 3.10 -9.33
N LEU A 136 -0.59 3.80 -8.76
CA LEU A 136 -0.61 5.27 -8.78
C LEU A 136 0.11 5.92 -7.61
N ILE A 137 0.21 5.23 -6.47
CA ILE A 137 0.80 5.79 -5.25
C ILE A 137 2.21 5.25 -5.04
N GLU A 138 2.40 3.94 -5.20
CA GLU A 138 3.71 3.32 -4.98
C GLU A 138 4.56 3.21 -6.26
N GLY A 139 3.96 3.41 -7.44
CA GLY A 139 4.68 3.47 -8.71
C GLY A 139 5.07 2.11 -9.31
N PHE A 140 4.47 1.01 -8.85
CA PHE A 140 4.74 -0.30 -9.42
C PHE A 140 4.20 -0.40 -10.85
N SER A 141 4.99 -1.03 -11.72
CA SER A 141 4.56 -1.45 -13.05
C SER A 141 3.50 -2.56 -12.96
N HIS A 142 2.68 -2.70 -13.99
CA HIS A 142 1.69 -3.79 -14.05
C HIS A 142 2.33 -5.18 -14.00
N LYS A 143 3.57 -5.31 -14.51
CA LYS A 143 4.38 -6.53 -14.39
C LYS A 143 4.69 -6.85 -12.91
N GLU A 144 5.21 -5.88 -12.15
CA GLU A 144 5.50 -6.08 -10.73
C GLU A 144 4.22 -6.36 -9.91
N ILE A 145 3.11 -5.70 -10.26
CA ILE A 145 1.80 -5.96 -9.62
C ILE A 145 1.32 -7.38 -9.93
N SER A 146 1.44 -7.82 -11.18
CA SER A 146 1.11 -9.17 -11.63
C SER A 146 1.87 -10.23 -10.82
N GLU A 147 3.18 -10.07 -10.69
CA GLU A 147 4.05 -10.96 -9.90
C GLU A 147 3.67 -10.95 -8.42
N LYS A 148 3.47 -9.76 -7.83
CA LYS A 148 3.11 -9.61 -6.42
C LYS A 148 1.74 -10.17 -6.09
N LEU A 149 0.75 -10.03 -6.98
CA LEU A 149 -0.64 -10.44 -6.72
C LEU A 149 -0.97 -11.84 -7.27
N ASN A 150 -0.09 -12.43 -8.07
CA ASN A 150 -0.33 -13.67 -8.81
C ASN A 150 -1.59 -13.58 -9.70
N ILE A 151 -1.66 -12.53 -10.53
CA ILE A 151 -2.74 -12.28 -11.50
C ILE A 151 -2.11 -11.95 -12.86
N ALA A 152 -2.86 -12.07 -13.96
CA ALA A 152 -2.37 -11.63 -15.27
C ALA A 152 -2.12 -10.11 -15.31
N GLU A 153 -1.11 -9.65 -16.06
CA GLU A 153 -0.85 -8.21 -16.25
C GLU A 153 -2.07 -7.47 -16.82
N ALA A 154 -2.80 -8.11 -17.76
CA ALA A 154 -4.05 -7.59 -18.30
C ALA A 154 -5.13 -7.40 -17.22
N ALA A 155 -5.19 -8.29 -16.22
CA ALA A 155 -6.09 -8.15 -15.08
C ALA A 155 -5.68 -6.98 -14.18
N SER A 156 -4.38 -6.71 -14.01
CA SER A 156 -3.92 -5.51 -13.30
C SER A 156 -4.36 -4.22 -14.02
N ARG A 157 -4.19 -4.15 -15.35
CA ARG A 157 -4.62 -2.99 -16.15
C ARG A 157 -6.13 -2.77 -16.08
N SER A 158 -6.92 -3.83 -16.23
CA SER A 158 -8.39 -3.73 -16.17
C SER A 158 -8.90 -3.36 -14.78
N GLN A 159 -8.31 -3.91 -13.71
CA GLN A 159 -8.64 -3.52 -12.34
C GLN A 159 -8.31 -2.06 -12.06
N LEU A 160 -7.19 -1.54 -12.57
CA LEU A 160 -6.85 -0.11 -12.45
C LEU A 160 -7.86 0.79 -13.17
N ALA A 161 -8.25 0.43 -14.40
CA ALA A 161 -9.25 1.17 -15.18
C ALA A 161 -10.61 1.21 -14.44
N ARG A 162 -11.06 0.06 -13.94
CA ARG A 162 -12.31 -0.05 -13.15
C ARG A 162 -12.22 0.74 -11.84
N ALA A 163 -11.06 0.72 -11.17
CA ALA A 163 -10.82 1.52 -9.96
C ALA A 163 -10.96 3.02 -10.24
N ARG A 164 -10.33 3.53 -11.31
CA ARG A 164 -10.41 4.93 -11.72
C ARG A 164 -11.84 5.36 -12.05
N LYS A 165 -12.57 4.54 -12.81
CA LYS A 165 -13.97 4.81 -13.17
C LYS A 165 -14.86 4.88 -11.93
N LYS A 166 -14.78 3.88 -11.04
CA LYS A 166 -15.60 3.85 -9.81
C LYS A 166 -15.24 5.01 -8.88
N LEU A 167 -13.97 5.41 -8.84
CA LEU A 167 -13.55 6.60 -8.11
C LEU A 167 -14.19 7.86 -8.71
N GLN A 168 -14.08 8.07 -10.03
CA GLN A 168 -14.73 9.20 -10.71
C GLN A 168 -16.24 9.26 -10.47
N GLU A 169 -16.94 8.12 -10.56
CA GLU A 169 -18.39 8.04 -10.28
C GLU A 169 -18.72 8.43 -8.84
N SER A 170 -17.94 7.91 -7.88
CA SER A 170 -18.14 8.21 -6.46
C SER A 170 -17.91 9.68 -6.16
N LEU A 171 -16.90 10.29 -6.79
CA LEU A 171 -16.56 11.69 -6.58
C LEU A 171 -17.53 12.64 -7.29
N LYS A 172 -18.05 12.28 -8.47
CA LYS A 172 -19.13 13.02 -9.15
C LYS A 172 -20.43 13.04 -8.34
N GLY A 173 -20.74 11.96 -7.62
CA GLY A 173 -21.91 11.90 -6.74
C GLY A 173 -21.75 12.62 -5.40
N MET A 174 -20.55 13.13 -5.10
CA MET A 174 -20.24 13.89 -3.89
C MET A 174 -20.16 15.42 -4.15
N LEU A 175 -20.29 15.83 -5.41
CA LEU A 175 -20.43 17.21 -5.88
C LEU A 175 -21.90 17.53 -6.15
#